data_AF-A0A2P6SNV0-F1
#
_entry.id   AF-A0A2P6SNV0-F1
#
_cell.length_a   1.000
_cell.length_b   1.000
_cell.length_c   1.000
_cell.angle_alpha   90.00
_cell.angle_beta   90.00
_cell.angle_gamma   90.00
#
_symmetry.space_group_name_H-M   'P 1'
#
loop_
_entity.id
_entity.type
_entity.pdbx_description
1 polymer ?
#
loop_
_entity_poly.entity_id
_entity_poly.type
_entity_poly.pdbx_seq_one_letter_code
_entity_poly.pdbx_strand_id
1 'polypeptide(L)'
;MSLEEALTLARVFSRYLNLMGIAEVHHRVHRQKNVASLSKSCDDIFNQLLQRDVSPDHLYDTVCKQEVEIALTAHILHKLIAEPYNTNISDFLLHLLNLRDRSDLTSEDRDMVIEDQVREITSVRQTDELRHYKPTPVDEARAGLNIVEQSLWKAVPHYLRRVSNALKKVSHWETGKPLPLKCTPIRFGSRMRGDQDENPNVTAKELMGLIDISFINLLLVVTKDVSLLSRWMTIDLYIREVDNLKFELSMNWCSDSLSKLAQEILEHESASEDH
;
A
#
# COMPACT_ATOMS: atom_id res chain seq x y z
N MET A 1 -32.06 22.13 18.81
CA MET A 1 -30.68 22.14 18.32
C MET A 1 -30.70 22.82 16.96
N SER A 2 -29.89 23.87 16.77
CA SER A 2 -29.78 24.54 15.48
C SER A 2 -29.05 23.63 14.46
N LEU A 3 -29.20 23.90 13.16
CA LEU A 3 -28.49 23.15 12.12
C LEU A 3 -26.96 23.25 12.28
N GLU A 4 -26.48 24.40 12.74
CA GLU A 4 -25.06 24.67 12.97
C GLU A 4 -24.50 23.89 14.18
N GLU A 5 -25.29 23.79 15.26
CA GLU A 5 -24.98 22.92 16.40
C GLU A 5 -24.95 21.45 15.97
N ALA A 6 -25.89 21.02 15.12
CA ALA A 6 -25.95 19.65 14.60
C ALA A 6 -24.71 19.27 13.79
N LEU A 7 -24.28 20.15 12.89
CA LEU A 7 -23.10 19.93 12.06
C LEU A 7 -21.82 19.89 12.89
N THR A 8 -21.70 20.78 13.88
CA THR A 8 -20.56 20.79 14.80
C THR A 8 -20.50 19.50 15.61
N LEU A 9 -21.63 19.04 16.14
CA LEU A 9 -21.73 17.79 16.89
C LEU A 9 -21.35 16.58 16.01
N ALA A 10 -21.90 16.49 14.79
CA ALA A 10 -21.62 15.41 13.85
C ALA A 10 -20.12 15.35 13.49
N ARG A 11 -19.48 16.50 13.26
CA ARG A 11 -18.04 16.61 12.99
C ARG A 11 -17.19 16.11 14.16
N VAL A 12 -17.54 16.50 15.39
CA VAL A 12 -16.83 16.04 16.59
C VAL A 12 -16.95 14.52 16.75
N PHE A 13 -18.15 13.96 16.57
CA PHE A 13 -18.33 12.52 16.62
C PHE A 13 -17.59 11.77 15.52
N SER A 14 -17.60 12.27 14.28
CA SER A 14 -16.86 11.66 13.18
C SER A 14 -15.35 11.61 13.48
N ARG A 15 -14.78 12.71 13.96
CA ARG A 15 -13.35 12.76 14.33
C ARG A 15 -13.02 11.84 15.50
N TYR A 16 -13.90 11.78 16.50
CA TYR A 16 -13.74 10.86 17.62
C TYR A 16 -13.75 9.39 17.15
N LEU A 17 -14.65 9.03 16.25
CA LEU A 17 -14.71 7.68 15.67
C LEU A 17 -13.46 7.37 14.84
N ASN A 18 -12.93 8.32 14.07
CA ASN A 18 -11.68 8.14 13.34
C ASN A 18 -10.50 7.88 14.31
N LEU A 19 -10.36 8.67 15.37
CA LEU A 19 -9.31 8.47 16.38
C LEU A 19 -9.47 7.14 17.12
N MET A 20 -10.71 6.73 17.43
CA MET A 20 -11.00 5.44 18.03
C MET A 20 -10.59 4.29 17.09
N GLY A 21 -10.84 4.43 15.78
CA GLY A 21 -10.39 3.49 14.77
C GLY A 21 -8.86 3.34 14.74
N ILE A 22 -8.12 4.46 14.81
CA ILE A 22 -6.64 4.43 14.89
C ILE A 22 -6.17 3.70 16.15
N ALA A 23 -6.77 4.00 17.30
CA ALA A 23 -6.45 3.35 18.56
C ALA A 23 -6.74 1.83 18.53
N GLU A 24 -7.85 1.42 17.91
CA GLU A 24 -8.20 0.01 17.74
C GLU A 24 -7.17 -0.71 16.85
N VAL A 25 -6.79 -0.11 15.73
CA VAL A 25 -5.75 -0.66 14.84
C VAL A 25 -4.44 -0.84 15.60
N HIS A 26 -4.01 0.18 16.35
CA HIS A 26 -2.82 0.11 17.19
C HIS A 26 -2.89 -1.05 18.19
N HIS A 27 -3.98 -1.12 18.95
CA HIS A 27 -4.18 -2.17 19.95
C HIS A 27 -4.24 -3.57 19.33
N ARG A 28 -4.89 -3.72 18.17
CA ARG A 28 -4.96 -5.00 17.42
C ARG A 28 -3.58 -5.47 16.97
N VAL A 29 -2.77 -4.57 16.43
CA VAL A 29 -1.40 -4.88 15.99
C VAL A 29 -0.52 -5.28 17.18
N HIS A 30 -0.59 -4.55 18.30
CA HIS A 30 0.14 -4.91 19.52
C HIS A 30 -0.32 -6.24 20.12
N ARG A 31 -1.63 -6.50 20.14
CA ARG A 31 -2.17 -7.78 20.60
C ARG A 31 -1.72 -8.92 19.70
N GLN A 32 -1.68 -8.75 18.38
CA GLN A 32 -1.15 -9.77 17.47
C GLN A 32 0.34 -10.04 17.67
N LYS A 33 1.15 -9.03 17.99
CA LYS A 33 2.58 -9.20 18.31
C LYS A 33 2.79 -9.99 19.62
N ASN A 34 2.00 -9.70 20.65
CA ASN A 34 2.10 -10.36 21.96
C ASN A 34 1.47 -11.76 21.98
N VAL A 35 0.51 -12.02 21.10
CA VAL A 35 -0.18 -13.31 20.95
C VAL A 35 0.35 -14.03 19.70
N ALA A 36 1.67 -14.18 19.62
CA ALA A 36 2.37 -14.88 18.55
C ALA A 36 1.94 -16.34 18.35
N SER A 37 1.06 -16.90 19.20
CA SER A 37 0.58 -18.28 19.10
C SER A 37 -0.74 -18.49 18.36
N LEU A 38 -1.44 -17.43 17.90
CA LEU A 38 -2.78 -17.57 17.30
C LEU A 38 -2.91 -17.16 15.83
N SER A 39 -1.98 -16.37 15.27
CA SER A 39 -1.90 -16.26 13.81
C SER A 39 -1.11 -17.45 13.29
N LYS A 40 -1.79 -18.40 12.64
CA LYS A 40 -1.13 -19.53 11.95
C LYS A 40 -0.10 -18.95 10.98
N SER A 41 1.17 -18.91 11.38
CA SER A 41 2.25 -18.40 10.54
C SER A 41 2.35 -19.29 9.30
N CYS A 42 2.89 -18.77 8.19
CA CYS A 42 3.18 -19.63 7.03
C CYS A 42 4.05 -20.84 7.45
N ASP A 43 4.98 -20.60 8.40
CA ASP A 43 5.79 -21.63 9.03
C ASP A 43 4.91 -22.72 9.70
N ASP A 44 3.92 -22.33 10.51
CA ASP A 44 3.05 -23.26 11.23
C ASP A 44 2.17 -24.07 10.28
N ILE A 45 1.62 -23.43 9.24
CA ILE A 45 0.78 -24.08 8.25
C ILE A 45 1.60 -25.11 7.47
N PHE A 46 2.80 -24.74 7.02
CA PHE A 46 3.66 -25.67 6.30
C PHE A 46 4.11 -26.85 7.18
N ASN A 47 4.46 -26.61 8.44
CA ASN A 47 4.77 -27.67 9.39
C ASN A 47 3.57 -28.61 9.62
N GLN A 48 2.35 -28.07 9.74
CA GLN A 48 1.14 -28.87 9.85
C GLN A 48 0.86 -29.70 8.59
N LEU A 49 1.16 -29.17 7.40
CA LEU A 49 1.01 -29.91 6.15
C LEU A 49 2.04 -31.03 6.01
N LEU A 50 3.28 -30.80 6.44
CA LEU A 50 4.30 -31.85 6.52
C LEU A 50 3.91 -32.96 7.50
N GLN A 51 3.33 -32.61 8.66
CA GLN A 51 2.82 -33.59 9.64
C GLN A 51 1.65 -34.42 9.11
N ARG A 52 1.01 -34.00 8.01
CA ARG A 52 -0.07 -34.72 7.33
C ARG A 52 0.42 -35.50 6.11
N ASP A 53 1.72 -35.81 6.06
CA ASP A 53 2.37 -36.58 4.98
C ASP A 53 2.32 -35.95 3.58
N VAL A 54 2.21 -34.62 3.47
CA VAL A 54 2.38 -33.92 2.19
C VAL A 54 3.86 -33.85 1.84
N SER A 55 4.25 -34.30 0.64
CA SER A 55 5.65 -34.23 0.22
C SER A 55 6.12 -32.77 0.05
N PRO A 56 7.36 -32.44 0.45
CA PRO A 56 7.89 -31.08 0.34
C PRO A 56 7.88 -30.54 -1.09
N ASP A 57 8.16 -31.39 -2.08
CA ASP A 57 8.15 -31.00 -3.50
C ASP A 57 6.74 -30.66 -3.99
N HIS A 58 5.73 -31.43 -3.57
CA HIS A 58 4.34 -31.16 -3.90
C HIS A 58 3.86 -29.86 -3.25
N LEU A 59 4.26 -29.61 -2.00
CA LEU A 59 3.98 -28.34 -1.32
C LEU A 59 4.59 -27.16 -2.08
N TYR A 60 5.86 -27.27 -2.48
CA TYR A 60 6.56 -26.22 -3.22
C TYR A 60 5.89 -25.92 -4.57
N ASP A 61 5.56 -26.95 -5.35
CA ASP A 61 4.90 -26.79 -6.65
C ASP A 61 3.50 -26.17 -6.51
N THR A 62 2.75 -26.57 -5.47
CA THR A 62 1.43 -25.99 -5.17
C THR A 62 1.53 -24.50 -4.84
N VAL A 63 2.50 -24.10 -4.00
CA VAL A 63 2.71 -22.70 -3.64
C VAL A 63 3.15 -21.87 -4.85
N CYS A 64 3.96 -22.45 -5.75
CA CYS A 64 4.38 -21.76 -6.98
C CYS A 64 3.24 -21.58 -8.00
N LYS A 65 2.24 -22.47 -7.99
CA LYS A 65 1.06 -22.41 -8.87
C LYS A 65 -0.11 -21.63 -8.28
N GLN A 66 -0.06 -21.29 -6.99
CA GLN A 66 -1.13 -20.57 -6.32
C GLN A 66 -1.25 -19.16 -6.88
N GLU A 67 -2.48 -18.77 -7.21
CA GLU A 67 -2.82 -17.41 -7.63
C GLU A 67 -3.98 -16.89 -6.78
N VAL A 68 -3.79 -15.73 -6.17
CA VAL A 68 -4.79 -15.03 -5.36
C VAL A 68 -5.02 -13.68 -6.01
N GLU A 69 -6.23 -13.45 -6.51
CA GLU A 69 -6.64 -12.16 -7.06
C GLU A 69 -7.44 -11.37 -6.02
N ILE A 70 -6.98 -10.16 -5.72
CA ILE A 70 -7.66 -9.22 -4.82
C ILE A 70 -8.23 -8.09 -5.67
N ALA A 71 -9.56 -8.01 -5.75
CA ALA A 71 -10.24 -6.94 -6.46
C ALA A 71 -10.52 -5.75 -5.53
N LEU A 72 -9.83 -4.63 -5.74
CA LEU A 72 -10.09 -3.37 -5.06
C LEU A 72 -11.41 -2.76 -5.55
N THR A 73 -12.35 -2.50 -4.64
CA THR A 73 -13.62 -1.84 -4.94
C THR A 73 -13.61 -0.40 -4.44
N ALA A 74 -14.39 0.46 -5.06
CA ALA A 74 -14.54 1.83 -4.58
C ALA A 74 -15.38 1.82 -3.30
N HIS A 75 -14.83 2.26 -2.18
CA HIS A 75 -15.60 2.33 -0.94
C HIS A 75 -16.49 3.59 -0.95
N ILE A 76 -17.82 3.40 -0.83
CA ILE A 76 -18.84 4.45 -0.89
C ILE A 76 -18.59 5.59 0.13
N LEU A 77 -18.04 5.28 1.31
CA LEU A 77 -17.84 6.26 2.39
C LEU A 77 -16.56 7.11 2.21
N HIS A 78 -15.50 6.54 1.62
CA HIS A 78 -14.26 7.26 1.29
C HIS A 78 -14.45 8.34 0.21
N LYS A 79 -15.58 8.31 -0.51
CA LYS A 79 -15.94 9.30 -1.53
C LYS A 79 -16.10 10.71 -0.97
N LEU A 80 -16.37 10.85 0.34
CA LEU A 80 -16.67 12.12 1.01
C LEU A 80 -15.47 12.74 1.74
N ILE A 81 -14.34 12.05 1.86
CA ILE A 81 -13.20 12.47 2.68
C ILE A 81 -11.97 12.75 1.80
N ALA A 82 -11.24 13.83 2.07
CA ALA A 82 -9.98 14.13 1.42
C ALA A 82 -8.87 13.15 1.86
N GLU A 83 -8.69 12.04 1.12
CA GLU A 83 -7.72 10.97 1.44
C GLU A 83 -6.25 11.38 1.68
N PRO A 84 -5.60 12.28 0.90
CA PRO A 84 -4.16 12.47 1.07
C PRO A 84 -3.77 13.07 2.43
N TYR A 85 -4.69 13.75 3.10
CA TYR A 85 -4.45 14.36 4.42
C TYR A 85 -4.65 13.35 5.56
N ASN A 86 -5.68 12.51 5.48
CA ASN A 86 -6.05 11.59 6.56
C ASN A 86 -5.08 10.42 6.73
N THR A 87 -4.52 9.86 5.65
CA THR A 87 -3.61 8.70 5.78
C THR A 87 -2.29 9.08 6.44
N ASN A 88 -1.68 10.21 6.04
CA ASN A 88 -0.42 10.67 6.62
C ASN A 88 -0.54 10.98 8.11
N ILE A 89 -1.66 11.59 8.53
CA ILE A 89 -1.90 11.89 9.94
C ILE A 89 -2.21 10.63 10.73
N SER A 90 -2.99 9.70 10.17
CA SER A 90 -3.26 8.42 10.81
C SER A 90 -1.97 7.62 11.02
N ASP A 91 -1.09 7.57 10.01
CA ASP A 91 0.21 6.91 10.09
C ASP A 91 1.14 7.57 11.11
N PHE A 92 1.15 8.90 11.16
CA PHE A 92 1.96 9.64 12.13
C PHE A 92 1.44 9.48 13.56
N LEU A 93 0.12 9.55 13.77
CA LEU A 93 -0.49 9.26 15.08
C LEU A 93 -0.19 7.82 15.51
N LEU A 94 -0.27 6.86 14.59
CA LEU A 94 0.11 5.48 14.85
C LEU A 94 1.59 5.36 15.23
N HIS A 95 2.47 6.10 14.55
CA HIS A 95 3.90 6.16 14.89
C HIS A 95 4.13 6.70 16.31
N LEU A 96 3.48 7.81 16.67
CA LEU A 96 3.57 8.38 18.01
C LEU A 96 3.04 7.42 19.10
N LEU A 97 1.96 6.69 18.82
CA LEU A 97 1.47 5.64 19.73
C LEU A 97 2.50 4.52 19.93
N ASN A 98 3.11 4.05 18.83
CA ASN A 98 4.17 3.03 18.90
C ASN A 98 5.42 3.53 19.65
N LEU A 99 5.77 4.83 19.50
CA LEU A 99 6.87 5.42 20.27
C LEU A 99 6.54 5.40 21.76
N ARG A 100 5.34 5.87 22.14
CA ARG A 100 4.91 5.94 23.54
C ARG A 100 4.94 4.59 24.26
N ASP A 101 4.69 3.50 23.55
CA ASP A 101 4.72 2.14 24.09
C ASP A 101 6.12 1.58 24.33
N ARG A 102 7.19 2.30 23.93
CA ARG A 102 8.57 1.91 24.23
C ARG A 102 8.90 2.11 25.70
N SER A 103 9.47 1.07 26.32
CA SER A 103 9.94 1.10 27.71
C SER A 103 11.11 2.05 27.95
N ASP A 104 11.86 2.38 26.89
CA ASP A 104 13.19 2.97 26.98
C ASP A 104 13.20 4.51 26.93
N LEU A 105 12.03 5.13 26.94
CA LEU A 105 11.88 6.58 26.85
C LEU A 105 12.09 7.28 28.19
N THR A 106 12.83 8.39 28.18
CA THR A 106 12.95 9.30 29.32
C THR A 106 11.63 10.04 29.57
N SER A 107 11.49 10.69 30.75
CA SER A 107 10.30 11.50 31.03
C SER A 107 10.14 12.67 30.06
N GLU A 108 11.24 13.33 29.69
CA GLU A 108 11.23 14.46 28.75
C GLU A 108 10.79 14.02 27.35
N ASP A 109 11.31 12.89 26.85
CA ASP A 109 10.91 12.35 25.54
C ASP A 109 9.43 11.96 25.51
N ARG A 110 8.90 11.44 26.63
CA ARG A 110 7.47 11.10 26.75
C ARG A 110 6.60 12.36 26.67
N ASP A 111 7.00 13.43 27.34
CA ASP A 111 6.27 14.69 27.31
C ASP A 111 6.28 15.30 25.90
N MET A 112 7.41 15.24 25.19
CA MET A 112 7.51 15.65 23.78
C MET A 112 6.57 14.83 22.87
N VAL A 113 6.53 13.51 23.03
CA VAL A 113 5.62 12.64 22.25
C VAL A 113 4.15 12.99 22.53
N ILE A 114 3.80 13.32 23.79
CA ILE A 114 2.45 13.76 24.15
C ILE A 114 2.13 15.12 23.51
N GLU A 115 3.06 16.07 23.53
CA GLU A 115 2.88 17.37 22.89
C GLU A 115 2.67 17.23 21.37
N ASP A 116 3.46 16.38 20.72
CA ASP A 116 3.30 16.05 19.30
C ASP A 116 1.94 15.41 18.99
N GLN A 117 1.47 14.50 19.86
CA GLN A 117 0.13 13.90 19.74
C GLN A 117 -0.97 14.96 19.86
N VAL A 118 -0.88 15.86 20.83
CA VAL A 118 -1.85 16.94 21.04
C VAL A 118 -1.86 17.90 19.86
N ARG A 119 -0.66 18.24 19.32
CA ARG A 119 -0.53 19.09 18.14
C ARG A 119 -1.26 18.50 16.94
N GLU A 120 -1.07 17.21 16.68
CA GLU A 120 -1.71 16.58 15.53
C GLU A 120 -3.21 16.35 15.70
N ILE A 121 -3.67 15.96 16.89
CA ILE A 121 -5.11 15.89 17.17
C ILE A 121 -5.77 17.27 16.99
N THR A 122 -5.06 18.34 17.37
CA THR A 122 -5.53 19.72 17.16
C THR A 122 -5.58 20.09 15.69
N SER A 123 -4.57 19.69 14.90
CA SER A 123 -4.52 19.85 13.44
C SER A 123 -5.73 19.20 12.75
N VAL A 124 -6.01 17.93 13.07
CA VAL A 124 -7.21 17.19 12.60
C VAL A 124 -8.50 17.90 12.99
N ARG A 125 -8.55 18.47 14.20
CA ARG A 125 -9.71 19.23 14.67
C ARG A 125 -9.91 20.55 13.94
N GLN A 126 -8.86 21.17 13.42
CA GLN A 126 -8.98 22.45 12.71
C GLN A 126 -9.23 22.25 11.21
N THR A 127 -8.82 21.12 10.64
CA THR A 127 -8.98 20.83 9.21
C THR A 127 -10.39 20.31 8.88
N ASP A 128 -11.01 20.88 7.83
CA ASP A 128 -12.27 20.36 7.28
C ASP A 128 -11.96 19.28 6.26
N GLU A 129 -12.30 18.03 6.60
CA GLU A 129 -11.98 16.85 5.78
C GLU A 129 -13.09 16.52 4.77
N LEU A 130 -14.25 17.18 4.89
CA LEU A 130 -15.42 16.89 4.08
C LEU A 130 -15.29 17.51 2.69
N ARG A 131 -15.38 16.68 1.66
CA ARG A 131 -15.46 17.15 0.28
C ARG A 131 -16.79 17.87 0.05
N HIS A 132 -16.73 19.08 -0.49
CA HIS A 132 -17.91 19.85 -0.87
C HIS A 132 -18.52 19.44 -2.21
N TYR A 133 -17.85 18.59 -2.99
CA TYR A 133 -18.28 18.11 -4.30
C TYR A 133 -18.20 16.59 -4.42
N LYS A 134 -19.03 16.02 -5.31
CA LYS A 134 -19.03 14.58 -5.61
C LYS A 134 -17.73 14.23 -6.35
N PRO A 135 -16.99 13.19 -5.92
CA PRO A 135 -15.72 12.84 -6.55
C PRO A 135 -15.92 12.41 -8.00
N THR A 136 -14.93 12.73 -8.83
CA THR A 136 -14.87 12.25 -10.20
C THR A 136 -14.33 10.82 -10.25
N PRO A 137 -14.59 10.05 -11.32
CA PRO A 137 -14.00 8.72 -11.49
C PRO A 137 -12.46 8.71 -11.43
N VAL A 138 -11.83 9.82 -11.84
CA VAL A 138 -10.37 9.98 -11.76
C VAL A 138 -9.91 10.14 -10.30
N ASP A 139 -10.69 10.82 -9.46
CA ASP A 139 -10.40 10.95 -8.02
C ASP A 139 -10.52 9.60 -7.30
N GLU A 140 -11.50 8.77 -7.69
CA GLU A 140 -11.64 7.41 -7.15
C GLU A 140 -10.47 6.51 -7.58
N ALA A 141 -10.04 6.61 -8.84
CA ALA A 141 -8.86 5.88 -9.30
C ALA A 141 -7.58 6.33 -8.57
N ARG A 142 -7.40 7.64 -8.35
CA ARG A 142 -6.27 8.19 -7.59
C ARG A 142 -6.27 7.70 -6.15
N ALA A 143 -7.44 7.64 -5.51
CA ALA A 143 -7.61 7.08 -4.17
C ALA A 143 -7.13 5.62 -4.09
N GLY A 144 -7.58 4.78 -5.03
CA GLY A 144 -7.17 3.37 -5.09
C GLY A 144 -5.67 3.21 -5.33
N LEU A 145 -5.11 4.04 -6.20
CA LEU A 145 -3.68 4.08 -6.47
C LEU A 145 -2.87 4.51 -5.23
N ASN A 146 -3.36 5.45 -4.43
CA ASN A 146 -2.69 5.87 -3.20
C ASN A 146 -2.55 4.71 -2.18
N ILE A 147 -3.56 3.84 -2.08
CA ILE A 147 -3.47 2.61 -1.27
C ILE A 147 -2.35 1.69 -1.77
N VAL A 148 -2.18 1.61 -3.10
CA VAL A 148 -1.09 0.84 -3.71
C VAL A 148 0.27 1.43 -3.29
N GLU A 149 0.47 2.75 -3.38
CA GLU A 149 1.73 3.42 -2.98
C GLU A 149 2.05 3.21 -1.51
N GLN A 150 1.09 3.56 -0.64
CA GLN A 150 1.35 3.77 0.77
C GLN A 150 1.44 2.43 1.51
N SER A 151 0.66 1.43 1.08
CA SER A 151 0.52 0.16 1.79
C SER A 151 1.01 -1.03 0.97
N LEU A 152 0.38 -1.29 -0.18
CA LEU A 152 0.58 -2.56 -0.90
C LEU A 152 1.99 -2.69 -1.48
N TRP A 153 2.59 -1.60 -1.93
CA TRP A 153 3.95 -1.58 -2.50
C TRP A 153 5.00 -2.15 -1.55
N LYS A 154 4.87 -1.85 -0.24
CA LYS A 154 5.78 -2.38 0.80
C LYS A 154 5.30 -3.72 1.37
N ALA A 155 3.99 -3.87 1.57
CA ALA A 155 3.41 -5.03 2.23
C ALA A 155 3.56 -6.32 1.41
N VAL A 156 3.34 -6.25 0.09
CA VAL A 156 3.36 -7.44 -0.79
C VAL A 156 4.75 -8.06 -0.88
N PRO A 157 5.83 -7.31 -1.19
CA PRO A 157 7.18 -7.87 -1.17
C PRO A 157 7.60 -8.41 0.20
N HIS A 158 7.22 -7.73 1.29
CA HIS A 158 7.52 -8.19 2.64
C HIS A 158 6.82 -9.52 2.96
N TYR A 159 5.56 -9.68 2.54
CA TYR A 159 4.85 -10.95 2.66
C TYR A 159 5.49 -12.07 1.83
N LEU A 160 5.83 -11.80 0.57
CA LEU A 160 6.50 -12.78 -0.31
C LEU A 160 7.86 -13.21 0.26
N ARG A 161 8.62 -12.28 0.87
CA ARG A 161 9.86 -12.61 1.59
C ARG A 161 9.60 -13.56 2.77
N ARG A 162 8.54 -13.34 3.55
CA ARG A 162 8.14 -14.25 4.64
C ARG A 162 7.80 -15.64 4.13
N VAL A 163 7.03 -15.75 3.05
CA VAL A 163 6.69 -17.04 2.42
C VAL A 163 7.94 -17.73 1.89
N SER A 164 8.82 -17.01 1.20
CA SER A 164 10.09 -17.55 0.70
C SER A 164 10.98 -18.07 1.83
N ASN A 165 11.06 -17.35 2.95
CA ASN A 165 11.79 -17.79 4.13
C ASN A 165 11.15 -19.03 4.78
N ALA A 166 9.82 -19.10 4.81
CA ALA A 166 9.09 -20.27 5.31
C ALA A 166 9.36 -21.51 4.46
N LEU A 167 9.32 -21.38 3.12
CA LEU A 167 9.64 -22.46 2.19
C LEU A 167 11.08 -22.97 2.39
N LYS A 168 12.06 -22.06 2.54
CA LYS A 168 13.45 -22.43 2.82
C LYS A 168 13.59 -23.29 4.07
N LYS A 169 12.92 -22.92 5.17
CA LYS A 169 12.94 -23.68 6.42
C LYS A 169 12.29 -25.06 6.27
N VAL A 170 11.21 -25.17 5.54
CA VAL A 170 10.46 -26.43 5.37
C VAL A 170 11.23 -27.44 4.52
N SER A 171 11.99 -26.95 3.54
CA SER A 171 12.82 -27.76 2.65
C SER A 171 14.13 -28.30 3.26
N HIS A 172 14.20 -28.41 4.60
CA HIS A 172 15.43 -28.59 5.40
C HIS A 172 16.27 -29.85 5.14
N TRP A 173 16.02 -30.63 4.07
CA TRP A 173 16.78 -31.87 3.83
C TRP A 173 17.34 -32.09 2.43
N GLU A 174 16.80 -31.54 1.32
CA GLU A 174 17.42 -31.79 -0.01
C GLU A 174 17.46 -30.63 -1.02
N THR A 175 16.69 -29.54 -0.89
CA THR A 175 16.85 -28.39 -1.81
C THR A 175 16.18 -27.12 -1.26
N GLY A 176 16.96 -26.26 -0.61
CA GLY A 176 16.54 -24.95 -0.08
C GLY A 176 16.12 -23.95 -1.14
N LYS A 177 15.04 -24.22 -1.90
CA LYS A 177 14.61 -23.40 -3.03
C LYS A 177 13.77 -22.23 -2.54
N PRO A 178 14.20 -20.97 -2.75
CA PRO A 178 13.33 -19.82 -2.54
C PRO A 178 12.19 -19.83 -3.56
N LEU A 179 11.14 -19.05 -3.28
CA LEU A 179 10.11 -18.76 -4.28
C LEU A 179 10.78 -18.21 -5.57
N PRO A 180 10.44 -18.71 -6.77
CA PRO A 180 11.02 -18.22 -8.02
C PRO A 180 10.77 -16.71 -8.19
N LEU A 181 11.76 -15.98 -8.72
CA LEU A 181 11.66 -14.52 -8.94
C LEU A 181 10.51 -14.12 -9.89
N LYS A 182 10.09 -15.02 -10.78
CA LYS A 182 8.97 -14.80 -11.72
C LYS A 182 7.60 -15.15 -11.12
N CYS A 183 7.57 -15.77 -9.95
CA CYS A 183 6.32 -16.20 -9.33
C CYS A 183 5.62 -14.98 -8.71
N THR A 184 4.39 -14.73 -9.15
CA THR A 184 3.55 -13.63 -8.66
C THR A 184 2.23 -14.20 -8.14
N PRO A 185 2.23 -14.82 -6.94
CA PRO A 185 1.06 -15.54 -6.43
C PRO A 185 -0.07 -14.59 -5.99
N ILE A 186 0.18 -13.28 -5.95
CA ILE A 186 -0.81 -12.27 -5.59
C ILE A 186 -0.95 -11.32 -6.78
N ARG A 187 -2.19 -11.14 -7.24
CA ARG A 187 -2.57 -10.17 -8.26
C ARG A 187 -3.62 -9.23 -7.71
N PHE A 188 -3.56 -7.97 -8.13
CA PHE A 188 -4.55 -6.97 -7.77
C PHE A 188 -5.34 -6.57 -9.02
N GLY A 189 -6.66 -6.72 -8.93
CA GLY A 189 -7.61 -6.16 -9.87
C GLY A 189 -8.25 -4.90 -9.29
N SER A 190 -8.80 -4.02 -10.14
CA SER A 190 -9.63 -2.90 -9.68
C SER A 190 -11.00 -2.96 -10.33
N ARG A 191 -12.03 -2.95 -9.48
CA ARG A 191 -13.44 -2.80 -9.84
C ARG A 191 -13.97 -1.39 -9.55
N MET A 192 -13.09 -0.41 -9.36
CA MET A 192 -13.48 0.96 -9.04
C MET A 192 -14.30 1.65 -10.17
N ARG A 193 -14.49 0.99 -11.31
CA ARG A 193 -15.39 1.38 -12.40
C ARG A 193 -16.47 0.34 -12.76
N GLY A 194 -16.56 -0.76 -12.03
CA GLY A 194 -17.32 -1.95 -12.42
C GLY A 194 -18.67 -2.15 -11.75
N ASP A 195 -18.93 -1.51 -10.60
CA ASP A 195 -20.24 -1.58 -9.93
C ASP A 195 -21.22 -0.64 -10.63
N GLN A 196 -21.79 -1.13 -11.74
CA GLN A 196 -22.93 -0.51 -12.41
C GLN A 196 -24.29 -0.95 -11.82
N ASP A 197 -24.29 -1.87 -10.85
CA ASP A 197 -25.52 -2.55 -10.44
C ASP A 197 -26.48 -1.69 -9.60
N GLU A 198 -26.07 -0.56 -9.03
CA GLU A 198 -26.93 0.24 -8.14
C GLU A 198 -26.87 1.77 -8.32
N ASN A 199 -26.45 2.28 -9.48
CA ASN A 199 -26.48 3.73 -9.71
C ASN A 199 -27.68 4.14 -10.59
N PRO A 200 -28.82 4.57 -10.02
CA PRO A 200 -30.02 4.96 -10.79
C PRO A 200 -29.79 6.19 -11.70
N ASN A 201 -28.67 6.89 -11.54
CA ASN A 201 -28.24 7.94 -12.47
C ASN A 201 -27.69 7.39 -13.80
N VAL A 202 -27.45 6.08 -13.90
CA VAL A 202 -27.19 5.39 -15.17
C VAL A 202 -28.52 4.81 -15.63
N THR A 203 -29.49 5.68 -15.85
CA THR A 203 -30.77 5.23 -16.39
C THR A 203 -30.52 4.79 -17.83
N ALA A 204 -30.89 3.55 -18.16
CA ALA A 204 -30.89 2.96 -19.49
C ALA A 204 -31.64 3.78 -20.58
N LYS A 205 -32.17 4.95 -20.23
CA LYS A 205 -32.82 5.92 -21.11
C LYS A 205 -31.81 6.76 -21.92
N GLU A 206 -30.55 6.86 -21.49
CA GLU A 206 -29.44 7.43 -22.29
C GLU A 206 -28.82 6.42 -23.25
N LEU A 207 -29.15 5.11 -23.14
CA LEU A 207 -28.49 4.05 -23.90
C LEU A 207 -29.15 3.71 -25.25
N MET A 208 -30.31 4.31 -25.57
CA MET A 208 -31.07 3.95 -26.79
C MET A 208 -31.39 5.12 -27.73
N GLY A 209 -30.96 6.34 -27.40
CA GLY A 209 -31.15 7.50 -28.27
C GLY A 209 -29.89 8.35 -28.28
N LEU A 210 -29.14 8.25 -29.37
CA LEU A 210 -27.86 8.91 -29.65
C LEU A 210 -26.65 8.14 -29.11
N ILE A 211 -25.93 7.54 -30.05
CA ILE A 211 -24.50 7.29 -29.95
C ILE A 211 -23.84 8.66 -29.80
N ASP A 212 -23.82 9.19 -28.58
CA ASP A 212 -23.05 10.38 -28.28
C ASP A 212 -21.58 9.95 -28.28
N ILE A 213 -20.92 10.24 -29.40
CA ILE A 213 -19.46 10.18 -29.58
C ILE A 213 -18.74 10.83 -28.38
N SER A 214 -19.36 11.84 -27.76
CA SER A 214 -18.92 12.46 -26.51
C SER A 214 -18.85 11.53 -25.31
N PHE A 215 -19.80 10.61 -25.12
CA PHE A 215 -19.81 9.68 -23.98
C PHE A 215 -18.77 8.58 -24.15
N ILE A 216 -18.63 8.02 -25.37
CA ILE A 216 -17.56 7.07 -25.70
C ILE A 216 -16.21 7.75 -25.54
N ASN A 217 -16.03 8.97 -26.06
CA ASN A 217 -14.78 9.74 -25.90
C ASN A 217 -14.48 10.05 -24.43
N LEU A 218 -15.47 10.44 -23.63
CA LEU A 218 -15.29 10.68 -22.19
C LEU A 218 -14.84 9.42 -21.47
N LEU A 219 -15.45 8.26 -21.77
CA LEU A 219 -15.12 6.98 -21.15
C LEU A 219 -13.72 6.50 -21.58
N LEU A 220 -13.34 6.74 -22.83
CA LEU A 220 -12.01 6.43 -23.38
C LEU A 220 -10.92 7.35 -22.80
N VAL A 221 -11.20 8.64 -22.65
CA VAL A 221 -10.32 9.64 -22.04
C VAL A 221 -10.09 9.33 -20.56
N VAL A 222 -11.15 9.07 -19.78
CA VAL A 222 -11.01 8.73 -18.36
C VAL A 222 -10.23 7.42 -18.17
N THR A 223 -10.44 6.42 -19.04
CA THR A 223 -9.66 5.17 -18.99
C THR A 223 -8.19 5.41 -19.34
N LYS A 224 -7.93 6.27 -20.32
CA LYS A 224 -6.57 6.64 -20.74
C LYS A 224 -5.86 7.42 -19.64
N ASP A 225 -6.50 8.41 -19.04
CA ASP A 225 -5.92 9.24 -17.98
C ASP A 225 -5.60 8.42 -16.73
N VAL A 226 -6.51 7.52 -16.33
CA VAL A 226 -6.25 6.60 -15.21
C VAL A 226 -5.13 5.62 -15.54
N SER A 227 -5.06 5.10 -16.77
CA SER A 227 -3.97 4.22 -17.21
C SER A 227 -2.63 4.95 -17.22
N LEU A 228 -2.58 6.18 -17.73
CA LEU A 228 -1.38 7.01 -17.73
C LEU A 228 -0.94 7.36 -16.32
N LEU A 229 -1.89 7.70 -15.43
CA LEU A 229 -1.62 7.97 -14.02
C LEU A 229 -1.02 6.74 -13.32
N SER A 230 -1.62 5.56 -13.54
CA SER A 230 -1.11 4.29 -12.99
C SER A 230 0.30 3.97 -13.50
N ARG A 231 0.57 4.17 -14.80
CA ARG A 231 1.89 3.95 -15.40
C ARG A 231 2.93 4.93 -14.86
N TRP A 232 2.59 6.22 -14.78
CA TRP A 232 3.48 7.24 -14.24
C TRP A 232 3.87 6.92 -12.81
N MET A 233 2.88 6.60 -11.97
CA MET A 233 3.10 6.23 -10.58
C MET A 233 3.92 4.94 -10.43
N THR A 234 3.68 3.95 -11.29
CA THR A 234 4.46 2.71 -11.29
C THR A 234 5.92 2.99 -11.62
N ILE A 235 6.18 3.82 -12.63
CA ILE A 235 7.55 4.22 -13.01
C ILE A 235 8.23 4.96 -11.84
N ASP A 236 7.53 5.91 -11.21
CA ASP A 236 8.06 6.67 -10.08
C ASP A 236 8.43 5.75 -8.90
N LEU A 237 7.55 4.80 -8.55
CA LEU A 237 7.82 3.81 -7.50
C LEU A 237 9.02 2.90 -7.85
N TYR A 238 9.12 2.44 -9.10
CA TYR A 238 10.26 1.63 -9.53
C TYR A 238 11.57 2.41 -9.52
N ILE A 239 11.58 3.67 -9.95
CA ILE A 239 12.79 4.52 -9.91
C ILE A 239 13.29 4.65 -8.47
N ARG A 240 12.39 4.94 -7.52
CA ARG A 240 12.76 5.00 -6.08
C ARG A 240 13.41 3.70 -5.59
N GLU A 241 12.87 2.54 -5.97
CA GLU A 241 13.45 1.25 -5.60
C GLU A 241 14.79 0.99 -6.29
N VAL A 242 14.94 1.37 -7.56
CA VAL A 242 16.22 1.25 -8.30
C VAL A 242 17.28 2.14 -7.69
N ASP A 243 16.94 3.36 -7.27
CA ASP A 243 17.88 4.28 -6.61
C ASP A 243 18.30 3.74 -5.23
N ASN A 244 17.35 3.21 -4.45
CA ASN A 244 17.65 2.54 -3.19
C ASN A 244 18.57 1.32 -3.42
N LEU A 245 18.25 0.50 -4.41
CA LEU A 245 19.03 -0.69 -4.76
C LEU A 245 20.43 -0.31 -5.27
N LYS A 246 20.54 0.78 -6.05
CA LYS A 246 21.82 1.34 -6.47
C LYS A 246 22.65 1.69 -5.24
N PHE A 247 22.09 2.35 -4.24
CA PHE A 247 22.81 2.66 -3.01
C PHE A 247 23.22 1.40 -2.22
N GLU A 248 22.30 0.44 -2.06
CA GLU A 248 22.56 -0.82 -1.34
C GLU A 248 23.61 -1.71 -2.04
N LEU A 249 23.57 -1.80 -3.38
CA LEU A 249 24.48 -2.63 -4.18
C LEU A 249 25.78 -1.91 -4.54
N SER A 250 25.81 -0.57 -4.55
CA SER A 250 26.97 0.26 -4.87
C SER A 250 28.14 0.06 -3.90
N MET A 251 27.94 -0.62 -2.77
CA MET A 251 28.99 -0.78 -1.77
C MET A 251 29.77 -2.09 -1.84
N ASN A 252 29.49 -3.02 -2.75
CA ASN A 252 30.18 -4.31 -2.67
C ASN A 252 30.96 -4.74 -3.90
N TRP A 253 30.39 -5.01 -5.07
CA TRP A 253 31.16 -5.74 -6.09
C TRP A 253 30.96 -5.14 -7.49
N CYS A 254 32.04 -4.57 -8.04
CA CYS A 254 32.11 -4.18 -9.44
C CYS A 254 32.52 -5.41 -10.26
N SER A 255 31.70 -5.84 -11.23
CA SER A 255 32.14 -6.86 -12.19
C SER A 255 33.20 -6.28 -13.13
N ASP A 256 34.20 -7.07 -13.56
CA ASP A 256 35.28 -6.61 -14.44
C ASP A 256 34.80 -5.88 -15.70
N SER A 257 33.63 -6.24 -16.23
CA SER A 257 32.98 -5.58 -17.36
C SER A 257 32.52 -4.15 -17.05
N LEU A 258 31.92 -3.93 -15.88
CA LEU A 258 31.45 -2.62 -15.41
C LEU A 258 32.62 -1.74 -14.98
N SER A 259 33.68 -2.32 -14.44
CA SER A 259 34.92 -1.61 -14.08
C SER A 259 35.58 -1.00 -15.32
N LYS A 260 35.70 -1.80 -16.39
CA LYS A 260 36.25 -1.35 -17.68
C LYS A 260 35.39 -0.25 -18.30
N LEU A 261 34.06 -0.41 -18.30
CA LEU A 261 33.16 0.60 -18.84
C LEU A 261 33.22 1.94 -18.06
N ALA A 262 33.37 1.87 -16.73
CA ALA A 262 33.54 3.07 -15.90
C ALA A 262 34.89 3.77 -16.18
N GLN A 263 35.97 3.00 -16.39
CA GLN A 263 37.27 3.55 -16.80
C GLN A 263 37.20 4.21 -18.19
N GLU A 264 36.54 3.59 -19.16
CA GLU A 264 36.35 4.16 -20.51
C GLU A 264 35.59 5.50 -20.47
N ILE A 265 34.58 5.63 -19.60
CA ILE A 265 33.83 6.88 -19.43
C ILE A 265 34.70 7.98 -18.79
N LEU A 266 35.48 7.64 -17.75
CA LEU A 266 36.40 8.58 -17.09
C LEU A 266 37.53 9.07 -18.01
N GLU A 267 38.04 8.19 -18.89
CA GLU A 267 39.03 8.56 -19.91
C GLU A 267 38.42 9.47 -20.98
N HIS A 268 37.15 9.28 -21.32
CA HIS A 268 36.44 10.13 -22.28
C HIS A 268 36.11 11.53 -21.73
N GLU A 269 35.77 11.63 -20.44
CA GLU A 269 35.53 12.91 -19.78
C GLU A 269 36.84 13.70 -19.59
N SER A 270 37.92 13.04 -19.16
CA SER A 270 39.23 13.71 -19.01
C SER A 270 39.83 14.18 -20.34
N ALA A 271 39.65 13.43 -21.42
CA ALA A 271 40.04 13.86 -22.77
C ALA A 271 39.20 15.02 -23.33
N SER A 272 38.01 15.29 -22.75
CA SER A 272 37.14 16.39 -23.16
C SER A 272 37.37 17.69 -22.38
N GLU A 273 38.00 17.63 -21.20
CA GLU A 273 38.39 18.81 -20.41
C GLU A 273 39.74 19.40 -20.85
N ASP A 274 40.56 18.63 -21.57
CA ASP A 274 41.89 19.05 -22.08
C ASP A 274 41.85 19.72 -23.49
N HIS A 275 40.68 20.12 -23.98
CA HIS A 275 40.48 20.81 -25.27
C HIS A 275 39.74 22.15 -25.18
#